data_AF-A0A1H5W8C2-F1
#
_entry.id   AF-A0A1H5W8C2-F1
#
_cell.length_a   1.000
_cell.length_b   1.000
_cell.length_c   1.000
_cell.angle_alpha   90.00
_cell.angle_beta   90.00
_cell.angle_gamma   90.00
#
_symmetry.space_group_name_H-M   'P 1'
#
loop_
_entity.id
_entity.type
_entity.pdbx_description
1 polymer ?
#
loop_
_entity_poly.entity_id
_entity_poly.type
_entity_poly.pdbx_seq_one_letter_code
_entity_poly.pdbx_strand_id
1 'polypeptide(L)'
;MTQILSHFVCALLLAFLSIYQSAASANEIGSADTRSVSSTDFSVKPVHNSQQFDDRPLEPSIKGSLCLVRSDDRLLLVDEILTGKLSLPGGTIENNENPRLTAQRETWEEAGLVVNVGREVGRTEHAVFYECQVESDIIAYSESNFGRGVELPIYFAPHFGVEIRSAYLLAPKSVIPREYRYPKQWPLVKQMYAMLDNQPVNYVENLIESAPGIHQIELFWLASTQQALIEGPAWIQELVLLGGNLVYLLVQPLLLIAFLPLFIWLWGRHFMAQLMFAVAATSLFILVAKQGFGFPVPHAYLPTINYSERSGFSFPDLMMANWICISTIVVSQINARHIAKFSIFAFLVTVLLAFYQFMSGGAFLSDMFVGAIIGASVAWHFIRHHFSLTVSEDYTFTQTKVWVVLTGIAALITYIWQYPCFLSWLALCLGMLLFSVASSYCPPRSRMCLKELLTSLLLILVTLFGYFYLEQTISYSGLGTLILKTLVIPLMIAIPAVVMVIFRRTILK
;
A
#
# COMPACT_ATOMS: atom_id res chain seq x y z
N MET A 1 30.86 -4.83 21.94
CA MET A 1 29.64 -4.43 22.68
C MET A 1 28.76 -3.42 21.93
N THR A 2 29.30 -2.30 21.42
CA THR A 2 28.51 -1.25 20.76
C THR A 2 27.81 -1.68 19.46
N GLN A 3 28.48 -2.45 18.60
CA GLN A 3 27.86 -3.06 17.42
C GLN A 3 26.82 -4.13 17.78
N ILE A 4 27.04 -4.89 18.85
CA ILE A 4 26.12 -5.93 19.33
C ILE A 4 24.81 -5.30 19.81
N LEU A 5 24.88 -4.17 20.53
CA LEU A 5 23.69 -3.48 21.03
C LEU A 5 22.89 -2.81 19.89
N SER A 6 23.55 -2.24 18.88
CA SER A 6 22.85 -1.72 17.69
C SER A 6 22.22 -2.85 16.88
N HIS A 7 22.91 -3.99 16.71
CA HIS A 7 22.35 -5.15 16.04
C HIS A 7 21.16 -5.74 16.81
N PHE A 8 21.20 -5.75 18.15
CA PHE A 8 20.08 -6.20 18.97
C PHE A 8 18.84 -5.31 18.80
N VAL A 9 18.99 -3.98 18.81
CA VAL A 9 17.86 -3.06 18.58
C VAL A 9 17.32 -3.17 17.15
N CYS A 10 18.19 -3.36 16.15
CA CYS A 10 17.76 -3.63 14.77
C CYS A 10 17.02 -4.96 14.65
N ALA A 11 17.50 -6.01 15.32
CA ALA A 11 16.83 -7.30 15.38
C ALA A 11 15.47 -7.19 16.07
N LEU A 12 15.34 -6.35 17.10
CA LEU A 12 14.07 -6.08 17.78
C LEU A 12 13.08 -5.32 16.89
N LEU A 13 13.55 -4.32 16.12
CA LEU A 13 12.74 -3.62 15.12
C LEU A 13 12.27 -4.58 14.02
N LEU A 14 13.17 -5.41 13.50
CA LEU A 14 12.84 -6.42 12.48
C LEU A 14 11.87 -7.47 13.01
N ALA A 15 12.11 -8.00 14.21
CA ALA A 15 11.24 -8.98 14.86
C ALA A 15 9.84 -8.40 15.13
N PHE A 16 9.76 -7.15 15.60
CA PHE A 16 8.49 -6.48 15.85
C PHE A 16 7.68 -6.29 14.55
N LEU A 17 8.32 -5.82 13.48
CA LEU A 17 7.67 -5.63 12.19
C LEU A 17 7.26 -6.96 11.53
N SER A 18 8.08 -8.01 11.66
CA SER A 18 7.73 -9.34 11.16
C SER A 18 6.56 -9.96 11.93
N ILE A 19 6.50 -9.78 13.26
CA ILE A 19 5.38 -10.25 14.09
C ILE A 19 4.08 -9.52 13.71
N TYR A 20 4.14 -8.21 13.48
CA TYR A 20 2.96 -7.45 13.07
C TYR A 20 2.43 -7.90 11.71
N GLN A 21 3.30 -8.07 10.71
CA GLN A 21 2.89 -8.56 9.39
C GLN A 21 2.35 -9.99 9.44
N SER A 22 2.98 -10.87 10.22
CA SER A 22 2.49 -12.24 10.40
C SER A 22 1.14 -12.29 11.12
N ALA A 23 0.87 -11.36 12.04
CA ALA A 23 -0.44 -11.26 12.71
C ALA A 23 -1.53 -10.67 11.80
N ALA A 24 -1.14 -9.83 10.83
CA ALA A 24 -2.04 -9.34 9.79
C ALA A 24 -2.42 -10.47 8.82
N SER A 25 -1.45 -11.30 8.39
CA SER A 25 -1.69 -12.42 7.46
C SER A 25 -2.36 -13.65 8.12
N ALA A 26 -2.14 -13.90 9.41
CA ALA A 26 -2.72 -15.06 10.12
C ALA A 26 -4.23 -14.98 10.38
N ASN A 27 -4.87 -13.83 10.17
CA ASN A 27 -6.33 -13.70 10.31
C ASN A 27 -7.12 -14.39 9.17
N GLU A 28 -6.47 -14.90 8.13
CA GLU A 28 -7.13 -15.58 7.01
C GLU A 28 -7.29 -17.10 7.20
N ILE A 29 -6.65 -17.71 8.20
CA ILE A 29 -6.69 -19.16 8.42
C ILE A 29 -7.18 -19.44 9.84
N GLY A 30 -8.45 -19.19 10.08
CA GLY A 30 -9.09 -19.36 11.40
C GLY A 30 -10.47 -20.00 11.29
N SER A 31 -10.54 -21.30 11.59
CA SER A 31 -11.75 -22.12 11.56
C SER A 31 -12.92 -21.54 12.37
N ALA A 32 -14.11 -21.67 11.79
CA ALA A 32 -15.39 -21.31 12.39
C ALA A 32 -15.62 -22.02 13.73
N ASP A 33 -15.89 -21.25 14.78
CA ASP A 33 -16.51 -21.77 15.99
C ASP A 33 -17.61 -20.82 16.50
N THR A 34 -18.83 -21.34 16.45
CA THR A 34 -20.09 -20.63 16.68
C THR A 34 -20.34 -20.39 18.17
N ARG A 35 -20.51 -19.13 18.58
CA ARG A 35 -21.30 -18.78 19.78
C ARG A 35 -22.26 -17.62 19.48
N SER A 36 -23.54 -17.92 19.65
CA SER A 36 -24.69 -17.03 19.47
C SER A 36 -24.68 -15.89 20.48
N VAL A 37 -24.77 -14.65 20.01
CA VAL A 37 -25.06 -13.47 20.84
C VAL A 37 -26.33 -12.79 20.35
N SER A 38 -27.25 -12.63 21.29
CA SER A 38 -28.57 -12.01 21.22
C SER A 38 -28.56 -10.60 20.63
N SER A 39 -29.39 -10.38 19.61
CA SER A 39 -29.67 -9.09 18.97
C SER A 39 -30.86 -8.40 19.62
N THR A 40 -30.64 -7.26 20.26
CA THR A 40 -31.70 -6.28 20.55
C THR A 40 -31.21 -4.88 20.22
N ASP A 41 -32.12 -4.10 19.63
CA ASP A 41 -32.02 -2.70 19.18
C ASP A 41 -31.28 -2.39 17.87
N PHE A 42 -31.95 -2.70 16.75
CA PHE A 42 -31.88 -1.87 15.54
C PHE A 42 -33.31 -1.72 14.99
N SER A 43 -33.87 -0.51 15.07
CA SER A 43 -35.19 -0.19 14.49
C SER A 43 -35.07 -0.08 12.97
N VAL A 44 -35.51 -1.13 12.28
CA VAL A 44 -35.74 -1.12 10.82
C VAL A 44 -37.11 -0.47 10.58
N LYS A 45 -37.16 0.62 9.81
CA LYS A 45 -38.42 1.09 9.23
C LYS A 45 -38.66 0.32 7.93
N PRO A 46 -39.71 -0.51 7.82
CA PRO A 46 -40.02 -1.21 6.58
C PRO A 46 -40.51 -0.21 5.52
N VAL A 47 -39.91 -0.24 4.34
CA VAL A 47 -40.39 0.49 3.15
C VAL A 47 -41.36 -0.44 2.41
N HIS A 48 -42.62 -0.02 2.28
CA HIS A 48 -43.65 -0.79 1.59
C HIS A 48 -43.45 -0.78 0.06
N ASN A 49 -43.61 -1.96 -0.55
CA ASN A 49 -43.66 -2.19 -1.99
C ASN A 49 -44.64 -1.23 -2.69
N SER A 50 -44.07 -0.21 -3.33
CA SER A 50 -44.68 0.48 -4.46
C SER A 50 -43.52 0.91 -5.36
N GLN A 51 -43.60 0.59 -6.66
CA GLN A 51 -42.69 1.08 -7.71
C GLN A 51 -42.91 2.58 -7.91
N GLN A 52 -42.72 3.36 -6.86
CA GLN A 52 -42.82 4.80 -6.86
C GLN A 52 -41.52 5.28 -6.26
N PHE A 53 -40.66 5.81 -7.11
CA PHE A 53 -39.40 6.42 -6.71
C PHE A 53 -39.73 7.53 -5.70
N ASP A 54 -39.38 7.30 -4.44
CA ASP A 54 -39.63 8.27 -3.39
C ASP A 54 -38.59 9.39 -3.52
N ASP A 55 -38.89 10.38 -4.35
CA ASP A 55 -38.07 11.59 -4.60
C ASP A 55 -38.04 12.54 -3.39
N ARG A 56 -38.41 12.07 -2.19
CA ARG A 56 -38.28 12.86 -0.97
C ARG A 56 -36.80 13.17 -0.72
N PRO A 57 -36.45 14.45 -0.46
CA PRO A 57 -35.07 14.82 -0.17
C PRO A 57 -34.56 13.99 1.01
N LEU A 58 -33.35 13.42 0.85
CA LEU A 58 -32.70 12.66 1.92
C LEU A 58 -32.51 13.54 3.15
N GLU A 59 -32.54 12.90 4.32
CA GLU A 59 -32.18 13.59 5.56
C GLU A 59 -30.74 14.11 5.46
N PRO A 60 -30.43 15.33 5.95
CA PRO A 60 -29.09 15.92 5.87
C PRO A 60 -27.98 15.08 6.54
N SER A 61 -28.35 14.12 7.39
CA SER A 61 -27.47 13.17 8.05
C SER A 61 -26.93 12.09 7.10
N ILE A 62 -27.63 11.80 5.99
CA ILE A 62 -27.23 10.82 5.00
C ILE A 62 -26.17 11.44 4.09
N LYS A 63 -24.95 10.88 4.17
CA LYS A 63 -23.78 11.33 3.43
C LYS A 63 -23.25 10.26 2.48
N GLY A 64 -23.67 9.01 2.64
CA GLY A 64 -23.19 7.89 1.83
C GLY A 64 -24.30 7.26 0.99
N SER A 65 -23.93 6.74 -0.17
CA SER A 65 -24.80 5.93 -1.01
C SER A 65 -24.06 4.68 -1.47
N LEU A 66 -24.69 3.51 -1.29
CA LEU A 66 -24.08 2.23 -1.58
C LEU A 66 -24.94 1.38 -2.50
N CYS A 67 -24.27 0.53 -3.26
CA CYS A 67 -24.84 -0.33 -4.26
C CYS A 67 -24.72 -1.80 -3.81
N LEU A 68 -25.84 -2.51 -3.76
CA LEU A 68 -25.83 -3.96 -3.55
C LEU A 68 -26.09 -4.67 -4.88
N VAL A 69 -25.09 -5.42 -5.32
CA VAL A 69 -25.17 -6.29 -6.51
C VAL A 69 -25.15 -7.73 -6.04
N ARG A 70 -26.20 -8.49 -6.38
CA ARG A 70 -26.30 -9.93 -6.13
C ARG A 70 -26.20 -10.70 -7.44
N SER A 71 -25.25 -11.63 -7.49
CA SER A 71 -24.99 -12.44 -8.69
C SER A 71 -24.49 -13.81 -8.29
N ASP A 72 -25.04 -14.85 -8.92
CA ASP A 72 -24.79 -16.26 -8.59
C ASP A 72 -24.79 -16.57 -7.07
N ASP A 73 -25.78 -16.05 -6.34
CA ASP A 73 -25.91 -16.17 -4.88
C ASP A 73 -24.70 -15.66 -4.06
N ARG A 74 -23.99 -14.69 -4.65
CA ARG A 74 -22.88 -13.97 -4.04
C ARG A 74 -23.15 -12.46 -4.07
N LEU A 75 -22.53 -11.75 -3.15
CA LEU A 75 -22.60 -10.31 -3.01
C LEU A 75 -21.29 -9.70 -3.52
N LEU A 76 -21.40 -8.65 -4.33
CA LEU A 76 -20.25 -7.85 -4.73
C LEU A 76 -19.68 -7.08 -3.54
N LEU A 77 -18.39 -7.28 -3.27
CA LEU A 77 -17.63 -6.54 -2.28
C LEU A 77 -16.30 -6.09 -2.89
N VAL A 78 -15.82 -4.94 -2.45
CA VAL A 78 -14.50 -4.41 -2.83
C VAL A 78 -13.56 -4.49 -1.63
N ASP A 79 -12.27 -4.74 -1.89
CA ASP A 79 -11.24 -4.76 -0.86
C ASP A 79 -10.45 -3.44 -0.88
N GLU A 80 -10.62 -2.63 0.16
CA GLU A 80 -10.03 -1.30 0.24
C GLU A 80 -8.53 -1.35 0.60
N ILE A 81 -7.70 -0.68 -0.19
CA ILE A 81 -6.26 -0.53 0.06
C ILE A 81 -6.00 0.21 1.37
N LEU A 82 -6.77 1.27 1.62
CA LEU A 82 -6.51 2.18 2.72
C LEU A 82 -6.85 1.56 4.07
N THR A 83 -8.04 0.98 4.20
CA THR A 83 -8.55 0.38 5.45
C THR A 83 -8.15 -1.09 5.61
N GLY A 84 -7.85 -1.80 4.51
CA GLY A 84 -7.61 -3.24 4.50
C GLY A 84 -8.87 -4.04 4.83
N LYS A 85 -10.05 -3.51 4.49
CA LYS A 85 -11.35 -4.08 4.81
C LYS A 85 -12.20 -4.26 3.55
N LEU A 86 -13.08 -5.25 3.61
CA LEU A 86 -14.14 -5.42 2.62
C LEU A 86 -15.23 -4.38 2.85
N SER A 87 -15.75 -3.81 1.77
CA SER A 87 -16.90 -2.90 1.78
C SER A 87 -17.81 -3.16 0.58
N LEU A 88 -19.04 -2.66 0.69
CA LEU A 88 -19.93 -2.57 -0.48
C LEU A 88 -19.43 -1.43 -1.37
N PRO A 89 -19.53 -1.55 -2.70
CA PRO A 89 -19.26 -0.42 -3.58
C PRO A 89 -20.10 0.79 -3.19
N GLY A 90 -19.46 1.94 -2.99
CA GLY A 90 -20.16 3.14 -2.55
C GLY A 90 -19.30 4.15 -1.81
N GLY A 91 -19.77 5.39 -1.82
CA GLY A 91 -19.00 6.52 -1.33
C GLY A 91 -19.86 7.70 -0.93
N THR A 92 -19.23 8.86 -0.87
CA THR A 92 -19.86 10.09 -0.36
C THR A 92 -20.74 10.70 -1.45
N ILE A 93 -21.96 11.09 -1.07
CA ILE A 93 -22.86 11.85 -1.94
C ILE A 93 -22.27 13.25 -2.10
N GLU A 94 -21.90 13.62 -3.33
CA GLU A 94 -21.35 14.94 -3.61
C GLU A 94 -22.43 16.04 -3.52
N ASN A 95 -21.99 17.29 -3.42
CA ASN A 95 -22.92 18.42 -3.22
C ASN A 95 -23.97 18.48 -4.33
N ASN A 96 -25.23 18.26 -3.96
CA ASN A 96 -26.40 18.19 -4.85
C ASN A 96 -26.41 17.01 -5.85
N GLU A 97 -25.57 16.00 -5.66
CA GLU A 97 -25.64 14.76 -6.44
C GLU A 97 -26.87 13.93 -6.02
N ASN A 98 -27.56 13.33 -6.99
CA ASN A 98 -28.60 12.36 -6.68
C ASN A 98 -27.93 11.12 -6.06
N PRO A 99 -28.37 10.63 -4.89
CA PRO A 99 -27.77 9.47 -4.22
C PRO A 99 -27.72 8.22 -5.10
N ARG A 100 -28.67 8.06 -6.03
CA ARG A 100 -28.66 6.96 -7.01
C ARG A 100 -27.50 7.10 -7.99
N LEU A 101 -27.22 8.32 -8.44
CA LEU A 101 -26.05 8.61 -9.28
C LEU A 101 -24.76 8.35 -8.51
N THR A 102 -24.69 8.71 -7.23
CA THR A 102 -23.54 8.37 -6.37
C THR A 102 -23.31 6.86 -6.34
N ALA A 103 -24.35 6.05 -6.09
CA ALA A 103 -24.22 4.59 -6.07
C ALA A 103 -23.76 4.02 -7.43
N GLN A 104 -24.25 4.58 -8.53
CA GLN A 104 -23.83 4.21 -9.88
C GLN A 104 -22.37 4.56 -10.15
N ARG A 105 -21.98 5.81 -9.87
CA ARG A 105 -20.63 6.34 -10.09
C ARG A 105 -19.60 5.55 -9.30
N GLU A 106 -19.82 5.36 -8.01
CA GLU A 106 -18.88 4.64 -7.12
C GLU A 106 -18.73 3.18 -7.55
N THR A 107 -19.81 2.52 -7.99
CA THR A 107 -19.72 1.13 -8.49
C THR A 107 -18.90 1.02 -9.77
N TRP A 108 -18.99 2.01 -10.65
CA TRP A 108 -18.13 2.10 -11.83
C TRP A 108 -16.67 2.40 -11.45
N GLU A 109 -16.46 3.36 -10.55
CA GLU A 109 -15.12 3.78 -10.13
C GLU A 109 -14.36 2.67 -9.39
N GLU A 110 -15.03 1.94 -8.50
CA GLU A 110 -14.43 0.93 -7.62
C GLU A 110 -14.40 -0.48 -8.23
N ALA A 111 -15.43 -0.88 -8.97
CA ALA A 111 -15.56 -2.24 -9.51
C ALA A 111 -15.59 -2.30 -11.05
N GLY A 112 -15.57 -1.16 -11.75
CA GLY A 112 -15.65 -1.14 -13.21
C GLY A 112 -17.00 -1.63 -13.76
N LEU A 113 -18.05 -1.67 -12.94
CA LEU A 113 -19.37 -2.16 -13.35
C LEU A 113 -20.34 -1.00 -13.56
N VAL A 114 -20.94 -0.95 -14.74
CA VAL A 114 -22.04 -0.03 -15.03
C VAL A 114 -23.34 -0.67 -14.55
N VAL A 115 -24.04 0.03 -13.65
CA VAL A 115 -25.25 -0.47 -13.00
C VAL A 115 -26.46 0.42 -13.24
N ASN A 116 -27.63 -0.20 -13.36
CA ASN A 116 -28.93 0.43 -13.22
C ASN A 116 -29.35 0.37 -11.73
N VAL A 117 -29.58 1.54 -11.13
CA VAL A 117 -29.87 1.67 -9.71
C VAL A 117 -31.38 1.60 -9.46
N GLY A 118 -31.81 0.47 -8.91
CA GLY A 118 -33.19 0.11 -8.61
C GLY A 118 -33.71 0.69 -7.29
N ARG A 119 -34.60 -0.03 -6.61
CA ARG A 119 -35.24 0.47 -5.39
C ARG A 119 -34.27 0.61 -4.22
N GLU A 120 -34.64 1.43 -3.26
CA GLU A 120 -33.97 1.46 -1.96
C GLU A 120 -34.26 0.17 -1.19
N VAL A 121 -33.22 -0.45 -0.66
CA VAL A 121 -33.32 -1.71 0.13
C VAL A 121 -33.11 -1.49 1.62
N GLY A 122 -32.51 -0.36 2.02
CA GLY A 122 -32.35 0.01 3.42
C GLY A 122 -31.65 1.36 3.61
N ARG A 123 -31.63 1.80 4.87
CA ARG A 123 -30.92 2.99 5.33
C ARG A 123 -30.23 2.73 6.67
N THR A 124 -29.15 3.45 6.90
CA THR A 124 -28.55 3.68 8.22
C THR A 124 -28.67 5.18 8.55
N GLU A 125 -28.15 5.60 9.71
CA GLU A 125 -28.10 7.02 10.08
C GLU A 125 -27.34 7.90 9.06
N HIS A 126 -26.38 7.31 8.34
CA HIS A 126 -25.46 8.06 7.48
C HIS A 126 -25.44 7.61 6.02
N ALA A 127 -26.12 6.52 5.67
CA ALA A 127 -26.05 5.96 4.33
C ALA A 127 -27.36 5.33 3.86
N VAL A 128 -27.61 5.43 2.56
CA VAL A 128 -28.71 4.75 1.85
C VAL A 128 -28.16 3.61 1.01
N PHE A 129 -28.93 2.53 0.89
CA PHE A 129 -28.55 1.32 0.19
C PHE A 129 -29.54 1.06 -0.94
N TYR A 130 -29.04 0.88 -2.16
CA TYR A 130 -29.84 0.60 -3.33
C TYR A 130 -29.59 -0.82 -3.86
N GLU A 131 -30.64 -1.42 -4.41
CA GLU A 131 -30.51 -2.56 -5.30
C GLU A 131 -29.91 -2.10 -6.62
N CYS A 132 -28.89 -2.81 -7.10
CA CYS A 132 -28.22 -2.50 -8.36
C CYS A 132 -28.19 -3.71 -9.28
N GLN A 133 -28.54 -3.47 -10.53
CA GLN A 133 -28.45 -4.46 -11.60
C GLN A 133 -27.39 -4.05 -12.61
N VAL A 134 -26.45 -4.94 -12.92
CA VAL A 134 -25.39 -4.65 -13.88
C VAL A 134 -25.99 -4.65 -15.27
N GLU A 135 -25.69 -3.61 -16.07
CA GLU A 135 -26.27 -3.44 -17.41
C GLU A 135 -25.69 -4.44 -18.42
N SER A 136 -24.46 -4.87 -18.21
CA SER A 136 -23.74 -5.86 -19.00
C SER A 136 -23.56 -7.18 -18.24
N ASP A 137 -23.03 -8.19 -18.92
CA ASP A 137 -22.60 -9.41 -18.26
C ASP A 137 -21.52 -9.11 -17.21
N ILE A 138 -21.64 -9.72 -16.04
CA ILE A 138 -20.61 -9.69 -15.01
C ILE A 138 -19.55 -10.70 -15.40
N ILE A 139 -18.36 -10.23 -15.75
CA ILE A 139 -17.20 -11.10 -15.97
C ILE A 139 -16.51 -11.31 -14.63
N ALA A 140 -16.32 -12.57 -14.26
CA ALA A 140 -15.58 -12.92 -13.06
C ALA A 140 -14.66 -14.12 -13.33
N TYR A 141 -13.58 -14.25 -12.57
CA TYR A 141 -12.70 -15.39 -12.71
C TYR A 141 -13.33 -16.66 -12.16
N SER A 142 -13.09 -17.81 -12.80
CA SER A 142 -13.54 -19.10 -12.28
C SER A 142 -13.02 -19.31 -10.85
N GLU A 143 -13.86 -19.82 -9.96
CA GLU A 143 -13.52 -20.04 -8.55
C GLU A 143 -12.26 -20.91 -8.45
N SER A 144 -11.25 -20.38 -7.75
CA SER A 144 -9.99 -21.07 -7.52
C SER A 144 -9.88 -21.50 -6.06
N ASN A 145 -9.17 -22.59 -5.80
CA ASN A 145 -8.96 -23.11 -4.44
C ASN A 145 -8.14 -22.17 -3.52
N PHE A 146 -7.65 -21.06 -4.05
CA PHE A 146 -6.69 -20.17 -3.39
C PHE A 146 -7.27 -18.79 -3.05
N GLY A 147 -8.55 -18.52 -3.36
CA GLY A 147 -9.17 -17.20 -3.19
C GLY A 147 -10.19 -17.14 -2.05
N ARG A 148 -10.44 -15.91 -1.55
CA ARG A 148 -11.55 -15.61 -0.62
C ARG A 148 -12.94 -15.80 -1.25
N GLY A 149 -13.00 -15.85 -2.58
CA GLY A 149 -14.17 -16.17 -3.41
C GLY A 149 -13.85 -15.94 -4.88
N VAL A 150 -14.83 -15.43 -5.63
CA VAL A 150 -14.71 -15.21 -7.08
C VAL A 150 -14.26 -13.78 -7.33
N GLU A 151 -13.06 -13.57 -7.86
CA GLU A 151 -12.50 -12.24 -8.14
C GLU A 151 -12.97 -11.68 -9.49
N LEU A 152 -13.14 -10.36 -9.58
CA LEU A 152 -13.45 -9.65 -10.82
C LEU A 152 -12.18 -9.01 -11.42
N PRO A 153 -12.03 -9.02 -12.76
CA PRO A 153 -10.94 -8.33 -13.43
C PRO A 153 -11.18 -6.82 -13.46
N ILE A 154 -10.86 -6.09 -12.39
CA ILE A 154 -11.18 -4.66 -12.26
C ILE A 154 -10.05 -3.71 -12.67
N TYR A 155 -9.01 -4.18 -13.35
CA TYR A 155 -7.81 -3.36 -13.61
C TYR A 155 -8.03 -2.12 -14.51
N PHE A 156 -9.18 -2.05 -15.18
CA PHE A 156 -9.62 -0.90 -15.96
C PHE A 156 -10.48 0.10 -15.15
N ALA A 157 -10.85 -0.24 -13.91
CA ALA A 157 -11.65 0.62 -13.05
C ALA A 157 -10.82 1.83 -12.58
N PRO A 158 -11.40 3.05 -12.57
CA PRO A 158 -10.70 4.28 -12.15
C PRO A 158 -9.98 4.20 -10.80
N HIS A 159 -10.54 3.49 -9.82
CA HIS A 159 -9.98 3.41 -8.46
C HIS A 159 -9.14 2.14 -8.22
N PHE A 160 -8.88 1.33 -9.26
CA PHE A 160 -7.99 0.17 -9.15
C PHE A 160 -6.56 0.59 -8.80
N GLY A 161 -6.00 -0.01 -7.74
CA GLY A 161 -4.65 0.32 -7.28
C GLY A 161 -4.51 1.66 -6.59
N VAL A 162 -5.60 2.44 -6.50
CA VAL A 162 -5.67 3.74 -5.82
C VAL A 162 -6.41 3.59 -4.50
N GLU A 163 -7.66 3.15 -4.57
CA GLU A 163 -8.52 2.92 -3.41
C GLU A 163 -8.86 1.44 -3.27
N ILE A 164 -9.03 0.74 -4.38
CA ILE A 164 -9.47 -0.65 -4.42
C ILE A 164 -8.31 -1.57 -4.81
N ARG A 165 -8.11 -2.62 -4.01
CA ARG A 165 -7.14 -3.68 -4.26
C ARG A 165 -7.69 -4.65 -5.30
N SER A 166 -8.88 -5.17 -5.02
CA SER A 166 -9.59 -6.17 -5.81
C SER A 166 -11.10 -6.05 -5.54
N ALA A 167 -11.92 -6.64 -6.42
CA ALA A 167 -13.35 -6.82 -6.19
C ALA A 167 -13.71 -8.30 -6.26
N TYR A 168 -14.66 -8.73 -5.42
CA TYR A 168 -15.03 -10.12 -5.27
C TYR A 168 -16.55 -10.31 -5.22
N LEU A 169 -17.02 -11.41 -5.80
CA LEU A 169 -18.30 -12.01 -5.49
C LEU A 169 -18.12 -13.01 -4.35
N LEU A 170 -18.64 -12.65 -3.17
CA LEU A 170 -18.51 -13.41 -1.94
C LEU A 170 -19.87 -13.88 -1.42
N ALA A 171 -19.94 -15.13 -0.96
CA ALA A 171 -21.11 -15.60 -0.24
C ALA A 171 -21.21 -14.83 1.09
N PRO A 172 -22.33 -14.16 1.43
CA PRO A 172 -22.41 -13.35 2.65
C PRO A 172 -22.21 -14.13 3.97
N LYS A 173 -22.30 -15.46 3.90
CA LYS A 173 -22.03 -16.37 5.03
C LYS A 173 -20.54 -16.64 5.26
N SER A 174 -19.69 -16.52 4.23
CA SER A 174 -18.24 -16.76 4.36
C SER A 174 -17.50 -15.56 4.94
N VAL A 175 -18.05 -14.35 4.79
CA VAL A 175 -17.42 -13.12 5.29
C VAL A 175 -17.58 -13.01 6.81
N ILE A 176 -16.45 -12.94 7.51
CA ILE A 176 -16.41 -12.73 8.95
C ILE A 176 -16.72 -11.25 9.22
N PRO A 177 -17.60 -10.89 10.18
CA PRO A 177 -17.96 -9.49 10.42
C PRO A 177 -16.77 -8.53 10.64
N ARG A 178 -15.64 -9.02 11.15
CA ARG A 178 -14.42 -8.22 11.38
C ARG A 178 -13.64 -7.86 10.11
N GLU A 179 -13.87 -8.57 9.02
CA GLU A 179 -13.28 -8.30 7.70
C GLU A 179 -14.03 -7.19 6.97
N TYR A 180 -15.32 -7.04 7.26
CA TYR A 180 -16.14 -5.96 6.75
C TYR A 180 -15.85 -4.64 7.47
N ARG A 181 -15.78 -3.53 6.73
CA ARG A 181 -15.42 -2.18 7.20
C ARG A 181 -16.27 -1.70 8.37
N TYR A 182 -17.56 -2.08 8.38
CA TYR A 182 -18.51 -1.75 9.45
C TYR A 182 -19.07 -3.01 10.10
N PRO A 183 -18.32 -3.68 11.00
CA PRO A 183 -18.70 -5.01 11.51
C PRO A 183 -20.11 -5.10 12.10
N LYS A 184 -20.57 -4.03 12.75
CA LYS A 184 -21.91 -3.94 13.36
C LYS A 184 -23.04 -3.87 12.32
N GLN A 185 -22.75 -3.40 11.11
CA GLN A 185 -23.73 -3.28 10.02
C GLN A 185 -23.84 -4.58 9.19
N TRP A 186 -22.88 -5.50 9.30
CA TRP A 186 -22.88 -6.73 8.50
C TRP A 186 -24.17 -7.58 8.59
N PRO A 187 -24.81 -7.75 9.78
CA PRO A 187 -26.10 -8.43 9.86
C PRO A 187 -27.20 -7.76 9.03
N LEU A 188 -27.22 -6.43 8.96
CA LEU A 188 -28.17 -5.67 8.15
C LEU A 188 -27.90 -5.89 6.66
N VAL A 189 -26.63 -5.86 6.24
CA VAL A 189 -26.23 -6.15 4.84
C VAL A 189 -26.72 -7.53 4.41
N LYS A 190 -26.60 -8.55 5.26
CA LYS A 190 -27.12 -9.90 4.97
C LYS A 190 -28.64 -9.94 4.81
N GLN A 191 -29.37 -9.13 5.57
CA GLN A 191 -30.83 -9.02 5.42
C GLN A 191 -31.19 -8.32 4.10
N MET A 192 -30.48 -7.24 3.75
CA MET A 192 -30.67 -6.52 2.48
C MET A 192 -30.37 -7.42 1.28
N TYR A 193 -29.25 -8.15 1.33
CA TYR A 193 -28.87 -9.14 0.32
C TYR A 193 -29.97 -10.17 0.02
N ALA A 194 -30.65 -10.68 1.05
CA ALA A 194 -31.69 -11.69 0.88
C ALA A 194 -32.93 -11.18 0.11
N MET A 195 -33.08 -9.86 -0.01
CA MET A 195 -34.19 -9.21 -0.73
C MET A 195 -33.87 -8.91 -2.20
N LEU A 196 -32.65 -9.14 -2.66
CA LEU A 196 -32.19 -8.77 -4.01
C LEU A 196 -32.46 -9.85 -5.03
N ASP A 197 -32.72 -9.43 -6.26
CA ASP A 197 -32.76 -10.30 -7.43
C ASP A 197 -31.35 -10.81 -7.79
N ASN A 198 -31.27 -12.06 -8.25
CA ASN A 198 -30.01 -12.68 -8.64
C ASN A 198 -29.75 -12.48 -10.14
N GLN A 199 -28.48 -12.23 -10.49
CA GLN A 199 -28.04 -12.02 -11.87
C GLN A 199 -26.99 -13.06 -12.30
N PRO A 200 -26.91 -13.40 -13.60
CA PRO A 200 -25.92 -14.35 -14.11
C PRO A 200 -24.50 -13.76 -14.07
N VAL A 201 -23.51 -14.65 -14.02
CA VAL A 201 -22.08 -14.33 -14.07
C VAL A 201 -21.45 -15.16 -15.18
N ASN A 202 -20.66 -14.52 -16.01
CA ASN A 202 -19.84 -15.18 -17.02
C ASN A 202 -18.45 -15.41 -16.45
N TYR A 203 -18.14 -16.69 -16.23
CA TYR A 203 -16.85 -17.09 -15.68
C TYR A 203 -15.79 -17.23 -16.76
N VAL A 204 -14.62 -16.67 -16.52
CA VAL A 204 -13.42 -16.81 -17.35
C VAL A 204 -12.29 -17.43 -16.56
N GLU A 205 -11.47 -18.27 -17.19
CA GLU A 205 -10.34 -18.90 -16.48
C GLU A 205 -9.19 -17.91 -16.24
N ASN A 206 -8.89 -17.09 -17.25
CA ASN A 206 -7.80 -16.13 -17.24
C ASN A 206 -8.02 -15.04 -18.29
N LEU A 207 -7.23 -13.97 -18.21
CA LEU A 207 -7.18 -12.87 -19.18
C LEU A 207 -5.76 -12.69 -19.74
N ILE A 208 -5.01 -13.78 -19.90
CA ILE A 208 -3.63 -13.73 -20.41
C ILE A 208 -3.60 -13.05 -21.79
N GLU A 209 -4.55 -13.38 -22.68
CA GLU A 209 -4.60 -12.82 -24.04
C GLU A 209 -4.80 -11.30 -24.06
N SER A 210 -5.33 -10.71 -22.99
CA SER A 210 -5.49 -9.26 -22.84
C SER A 210 -4.21 -8.55 -22.40
N ALA A 211 -3.18 -9.27 -21.98
CA ALA A 211 -1.90 -8.70 -21.56
C ALA A 211 -1.02 -8.33 -22.77
N PRO A 212 -0.08 -7.37 -22.64
CA PRO A 212 0.93 -7.13 -23.66
C PRO A 212 1.76 -8.38 -23.99
N GLY A 213 2.20 -8.52 -25.25
CA GLY A 213 2.85 -9.77 -25.71
C GLY A 213 4.07 -10.23 -24.89
N ILE A 214 4.85 -9.30 -24.32
CA ILE A 214 5.97 -9.67 -23.44
C ILE A 214 5.47 -10.23 -22.10
N HIS A 215 4.41 -9.64 -21.54
CA HIS A 215 3.79 -10.06 -20.29
C HIS A 215 3.08 -11.41 -20.45
N GLN A 216 2.52 -11.73 -21.62
CA GLN A 216 1.96 -13.06 -21.89
C GLN A 216 2.98 -14.18 -21.71
N ILE A 217 4.19 -13.98 -22.23
CA ILE A 217 5.30 -14.93 -22.09
C ILE A 217 5.71 -15.06 -20.61
N GLU A 218 5.81 -13.93 -19.92
CA GLU A 218 6.17 -13.90 -18.51
C GLU A 218 5.10 -14.54 -17.60
N LEU A 219 3.80 -14.38 -17.92
CA LEU A 219 2.69 -15.06 -17.23
C LEU A 219 2.82 -16.57 -17.35
N PHE A 220 3.20 -17.09 -18.52
CA PHE A 220 3.46 -18.52 -18.70
C PHE A 220 4.63 -19.00 -17.84
N TRP A 221 5.75 -18.27 -17.81
CA TRP A 221 6.88 -18.59 -16.94
C TRP A 221 6.49 -18.54 -15.47
N LEU A 222 5.69 -17.55 -15.08
CA LEU A 222 5.24 -17.38 -13.71
C LEU A 222 4.34 -18.54 -13.26
N ALA A 223 3.33 -18.88 -14.05
CA ALA A 223 2.44 -20.01 -13.80
C ALA A 223 3.23 -21.32 -13.67
N SER A 224 4.19 -21.55 -14.58
CA SER A 224 5.06 -22.74 -14.52
C SER A 224 5.94 -22.76 -13.27
N THR A 225 6.47 -21.62 -12.85
CA THR A 225 7.35 -21.56 -11.68
C THR A 225 6.57 -21.75 -10.38
N GLN A 226 5.36 -21.19 -10.28
CA GLN A 226 4.47 -21.43 -9.14
C GLN A 226 4.00 -22.88 -9.06
N GLN A 227 3.65 -23.49 -10.20
CA GLN A 227 3.30 -24.90 -10.24
C GLN A 227 4.45 -25.77 -9.71
N ALA A 228 5.68 -25.49 -10.13
CA ALA A 228 6.86 -26.20 -9.64
C ALA A 228 7.09 -25.99 -8.12
N LEU A 229 6.73 -24.83 -7.58
CA LEU A 229 6.78 -24.57 -6.14
C LEU A 229 5.74 -25.38 -5.37
N ILE A 230 4.49 -25.42 -5.86
CA ILE A 230 3.38 -26.18 -5.27
C ILE A 230 3.66 -27.69 -5.29
N GLU A 231 4.25 -28.20 -6.37
CA GLU A 231 4.67 -29.61 -6.48
C GLU A 231 5.92 -29.92 -5.65
N GLY A 232 6.65 -28.90 -5.24
CA GLY A 232 7.85 -29.02 -4.42
C GLY A 232 7.55 -29.44 -2.97
N PRO A 233 8.56 -29.94 -2.23
CA PRO A 233 8.45 -30.23 -0.81
C PRO A 233 7.98 -29.03 0.01
N ALA A 234 7.15 -29.26 1.05
CA ALA A 234 6.60 -28.21 1.91
C ALA A 234 7.67 -27.28 2.51
N TRP A 235 8.84 -27.80 2.88
CA TRP A 235 9.93 -26.98 3.42
C TRP A 235 10.48 -25.97 2.41
N ILE A 236 10.41 -26.25 1.10
CA ILE A 236 10.80 -25.30 0.05
C ILE A 236 9.75 -24.20 -0.06
N GLN A 237 8.47 -24.56 -0.03
CA GLN A 237 7.36 -23.59 -0.07
C GLN A 237 7.46 -22.62 1.11
N GLU A 238 7.59 -23.16 2.33
CA GLU A 238 7.76 -22.38 3.56
C GLU A 238 9.00 -21.49 3.50
N LEU A 239 10.13 -22.01 3.01
CA LEU A 239 11.37 -21.23 2.89
C LEU A 239 11.21 -20.08 1.89
N VAL A 240 10.59 -20.31 0.74
CA VAL A 240 10.35 -19.28 -0.28
C VAL A 240 9.41 -18.20 0.25
N LEU A 241 8.31 -18.59 0.90
CA LEU A 241 7.36 -17.65 1.49
C LEU A 241 7.97 -16.85 2.64
N LEU A 242 8.64 -17.51 3.59
CA LEU A 242 9.26 -16.86 4.73
C LEU A 242 10.44 -15.97 4.31
N GLY A 243 11.33 -16.48 3.48
CA GLY A 243 12.48 -15.74 2.96
C GLY A 243 12.04 -14.54 2.13
N GLY A 244 11.02 -14.75 1.29
CA GLY A 244 10.38 -13.70 0.51
C GLY A 244 9.78 -12.58 1.33
N ASN A 245 8.96 -12.93 2.32
CA ASN A 245 8.35 -11.96 3.25
C ASN A 245 9.41 -11.16 4.00
N LEU A 246 10.49 -11.80 4.45
CA LEU A 246 11.61 -11.10 5.10
C LEU A 246 12.31 -10.12 4.16
N VAL A 247 12.60 -10.53 2.92
CA VAL A 247 13.23 -9.66 1.92
C VAL A 247 12.30 -8.49 1.57
N TYR A 248 11.00 -8.73 1.40
CA TYR A 248 10.01 -7.68 1.15
C TYR A 248 9.96 -6.68 2.29
N LEU A 249 9.88 -7.16 3.54
CA LEU A 249 9.91 -6.33 4.74
C LEU A 249 11.16 -5.43 4.78
N LEU A 250 12.34 -5.97 4.44
CA LEU A 250 13.60 -5.23 4.43
C LEU A 250 13.62 -4.04 3.46
N VAL A 251 12.82 -4.10 2.39
CA VAL A 251 12.75 -3.05 1.36
C VAL A 251 11.54 -2.13 1.54
N GLN A 252 10.72 -2.34 2.58
CA GLN A 252 9.57 -1.47 2.83
C GLN A 252 9.99 -0.03 3.19
N PRO A 253 9.30 0.99 2.65
CA PRO A 253 9.63 2.40 2.90
C PRO A 253 9.64 2.78 4.38
N LEU A 254 8.66 2.30 5.16
CA LEU A 254 8.56 2.63 6.59
C LEU A 254 9.76 2.09 7.38
N LEU A 255 10.22 0.88 7.06
CA LEU A 255 11.42 0.31 7.68
C LEU A 255 12.69 1.07 7.25
N LEU A 256 12.81 1.44 5.98
CA LEU A 256 13.93 2.25 5.51
C LEU A 256 14.02 3.60 6.26
N ILE A 257 12.87 4.25 6.47
CA ILE A 257 12.78 5.49 7.27
C ILE A 257 13.15 5.24 8.73
N ALA A 258 12.72 4.12 9.31
CA ALA A 258 13.08 3.74 10.69
C ALA A 258 14.60 3.58 10.87
N PHE A 259 15.34 3.22 9.81
CA PHE A 259 16.80 3.11 9.82
C PHE A 259 17.55 4.42 9.52
N LEU A 260 16.88 5.55 9.33
CA LEU A 260 17.53 6.85 9.12
C LEU A 260 18.59 7.22 10.17
N PRO A 261 18.35 7.04 11.49
CA PRO A 261 19.38 7.32 12.50
C PRO A 261 20.67 6.52 12.28
N LEU A 262 20.55 5.31 11.72
CA LEU A 262 21.66 4.42 11.42
C LEU A 262 22.48 4.94 10.24
N PHE A 263 21.83 5.44 9.19
CA PHE A 263 22.51 6.13 8.08
C PHE A 263 23.25 7.39 8.54
N ILE A 264 22.64 8.19 9.43
CA ILE A 264 23.28 9.39 10.00
C ILE A 264 24.46 9.00 10.90
N TRP A 265 24.36 7.91 11.66
CA TRP A 265 25.46 7.41 12.49
C TRP A 265 26.65 6.92 11.66
N LEU A 266 26.40 6.17 10.58
CA LEU A 266 27.43 5.56 9.73
C LEU A 266 28.11 6.58 8.80
N TRP A 267 27.31 7.30 8.02
CA TRP A 267 27.80 8.14 6.91
C TRP A 267 27.54 9.63 7.11
N GLY A 268 26.71 9.99 8.10
CA GLY A 268 26.41 11.37 8.42
C GLY A 268 25.17 11.92 7.71
N ARG A 269 24.75 13.10 8.15
CA ARG A 269 23.51 13.74 7.67
C ARG A 269 23.56 14.16 6.19
N HIS A 270 24.75 14.47 5.67
CA HIS A 270 24.93 14.91 4.28
C HIS A 270 24.60 13.78 3.31
N PHE A 271 25.19 12.61 3.55
CA PHE A 271 24.89 11.41 2.80
C PHE A 271 23.42 11.00 2.93
N MET A 272 22.87 11.04 4.16
CA MET A 272 21.46 10.71 4.38
C MET A 272 20.53 11.61 3.54
N ALA A 273 20.77 12.93 3.54
CA ALA A 273 19.96 13.86 2.77
C ALA A 273 20.07 13.63 1.26
N GLN A 274 21.28 13.33 0.76
CA GLN A 274 21.49 12.95 -0.65
C GLN A 274 20.74 11.67 -1.01
N LEU A 275 20.83 10.63 -0.17
CA LEU A 275 20.15 9.36 -0.38
C LEU A 275 18.64 9.54 -0.41
N MET A 276 18.09 10.27 0.56
CA MET A 276 16.65 10.53 0.65
C MET A 276 16.14 11.36 -0.53
N PHE A 277 16.93 12.32 -1.01
CA PHE A 277 16.57 13.08 -2.20
C PHE A 277 16.55 12.17 -3.45
N ALA A 278 17.55 11.31 -3.62
CA ALA A 278 17.60 10.37 -4.75
C ALA A 278 16.42 9.38 -4.73
N VAL A 279 16.09 8.83 -3.56
CA VAL A 279 14.94 7.92 -3.37
C VAL A 279 13.63 8.65 -3.64
N ALA A 280 13.43 9.86 -3.10
CA ALA A 280 12.21 10.64 -3.32
C ALA A 280 12.03 11.01 -4.81
N ALA A 281 13.10 11.48 -5.47
CA ALA A 281 13.06 11.83 -6.89
C ALA A 281 12.78 10.60 -7.78
N THR A 282 13.47 9.48 -7.53
CA THR A 282 13.23 8.21 -8.25
C THR A 282 11.79 7.75 -8.08
N SER A 283 11.27 7.85 -6.87
CA SER A 283 9.93 7.36 -6.55
C SER A 283 8.82 8.21 -7.15
N LEU A 284 8.93 9.54 -7.06
CA LEU A 284 7.97 10.45 -7.70
C LEU A 284 7.96 10.26 -9.21
N PHE A 285 9.14 10.12 -9.84
CA PHE A 285 9.24 9.86 -11.27
C PHE A 285 8.56 8.55 -11.67
N ILE A 286 8.82 7.46 -10.94
CA ILE A 286 8.21 6.15 -11.25
C ILE A 286 6.71 6.13 -10.99
N LEU A 287 6.22 6.77 -9.92
CA LEU A 287 4.79 6.80 -9.65
C LEU A 287 4.03 7.58 -10.73
N VAL A 288 4.58 8.68 -11.24
CA VAL A 288 4.01 9.38 -12.40
C VAL A 288 4.07 8.50 -13.65
N ALA A 289 5.18 7.80 -13.89
CA ALA A 289 5.30 6.88 -15.02
C ALA A 289 4.27 5.73 -14.94
N LYS A 290 4.05 5.15 -13.76
CA LYS A 290 3.04 4.11 -13.52
C LYS A 290 1.65 4.57 -13.94
N GLN A 291 1.29 5.80 -13.60
CA GLN A 291 0.01 6.37 -13.99
C GLN A 291 -0.11 6.63 -15.49
N GLY A 292 1.01 6.94 -16.15
CA GLY A 292 1.04 7.13 -17.60
C GLY A 292 0.92 5.83 -18.40
N PHE A 293 1.56 4.75 -17.94
CA PHE A 293 1.55 3.46 -18.66
C PHE A 293 0.35 2.59 -18.31
N GLY A 294 -0.06 2.53 -17.04
CA GLY A 294 -1.26 1.79 -16.61
C GLY A 294 -1.17 0.27 -16.77
N PHE A 295 0.03 -0.34 -16.81
CA PHE A 295 0.14 -1.80 -16.89
C PHE A 295 -0.03 -2.43 -15.50
N PRO A 296 -1.06 -3.26 -15.31
CA PRO A 296 -1.37 -3.84 -14.02
C PRO A 296 -0.40 -4.98 -13.66
N VAL A 297 -0.35 -5.29 -12.37
CA VAL A 297 0.39 -6.43 -11.82
C VAL A 297 -0.11 -7.78 -12.40
N PRO A 298 0.74 -8.84 -12.41
CA PRO A 298 0.39 -10.15 -12.98
C PRO A 298 -0.96 -10.75 -12.53
N HIS A 299 -1.32 -10.63 -11.26
CA HIS A 299 -2.57 -11.22 -10.76
C HIS A 299 -3.83 -10.63 -11.40
N ALA A 300 -3.75 -9.43 -11.98
CA ALA A 300 -4.87 -8.79 -12.67
C ALA A 300 -5.30 -9.56 -13.92
N TYR A 301 -4.43 -10.40 -14.48
CA TYR A 301 -4.71 -11.27 -15.64
C TYR A 301 -4.94 -12.74 -15.24
N LEU A 302 -4.33 -13.18 -14.15
CA LEU A 302 -4.40 -14.55 -13.68
C LEU A 302 -4.44 -14.55 -12.14
N PRO A 303 -5.64 -14.59 -11.54
CA PRO A 303 -5.82 -14.38 -10.09
C PRO A 303 -5.27 -15.53 -9.25
N THR A 304 -5.11 -16.72 -9.84
CA THR A 304 -4.52 -17.90 -9.17
C THR A 304 -3.08 -17.68 -8.73
N ILE A 305 -2.43 -16.61 -9.22
CA ILE A 305 -1.00 -16.34 -9.04
C ILE A 305 -0.70 -15.43 -7.83
N ASN A 306 -1.70 -14.98 -7.08
CA ASN A 306 -1.46 -13.95 -6.07
C ASN A 306 -1.04 -14.47 -4.69
N TYR A 307 0.25 -14.37 -4.35
CA TYR A 307 0.77 -14.58 -2.99
C TYR A 307 1.09 -13.26 -2.26
N SER A 308 0.81 -12.11 -2.88
CA SER A 308 1.09 -10.79 -2.29
C SER A 308 -0.16 -9.90 -2.25
N GLU A 309 -0.33 -9.09 -1.22
CA GLU A 309 -1.44 -8.12 -1.17
C GLU A 309 -1.25 -6.90 -2.09
N ARG A 310 -0.42 -7.02 -3.14
CA ARG A 310 -0.03 -5.90 -4.00
C ARG A 310 -1.03 -5.73 -5.14
N SER A 311 -1.61 -4.54 -5.24
CA SER A 311 -2.52 -4.13 -6.33
C SER A 311 -1.99 -2.93 -7.12
N GLY A 312 -2.70 -2.62 -8.21
CA GLY A 312 -2.41 -1.51 -9.09
C GLY A 312 -1.40 -1.83 -10.17
N PHE A 313 -0.61 -0.82 -10.53
CA PHE A 313 0.30 -0.90 -11.67
C PHE A 313 1.69 -1.38 -11.28
N SER A 314 2.23 -2.34 -12.03
CA SER A 314 3.58 -2.87 -11.82
C SER A 314 4.65 -2.05 -12.56
N PHE A 315 4.36 -1.61 -13.80
CA PHE A 315 5.36 -1.00 -14.68
C PHE A 315 5.48 0.53 -14.54
N PRO A 316 6.70 1.09 -14.37
CA PRO A 316 7.96 0.43 -14.01
C PRO A 316 8.02 0.04 -12.53
N ASP A 317 8.81 -0.97 -12.14
CA ASP A 317 8.83 -1.40 -10.74
C ASP A 317 9.56 -0.41 -9.82
N LEU A 318 8.82 0.13 -8.86
CA LEU A 318 9.29 1.09 -7.86
C LEU A 318 10.29 0.46 -6.88
N MET A 319 10.04 -0.79 -6.46
CA MET A 319 10.84 -1.42 -5.41
C MET A 319 12.24 -1.72 -5.92
N MET A 320 12.35 -2.28 -7.13
CA MET A 320 13.61 -2.55 -7.80
C MET A 320 14.39 -1.27 -8.09
N ALA A 321 13.71 -0.22 -8.57
CA ALA A 321 14.38 1.06 -8.83
C ALA A 321 14.99 1.69 -7.59
N ASN A 322 14.24 1.74 -6.48
CA ASN A 322 14.76 2.26 -5.22
C ASN A 322 15.89 1.40 -4.67
N TRP A 323 15.77 0.07 -4.70
CA TRP A 323 16.82 -0.84 -4.27
C TRP A 323 18.13 -0.64 -5.05
N ILE A 324 18.05 -0.59 -6.38
CA ILE A 324 19.22 -0.35 -7.23
C ILE A 324 19.78 1.05 -7.03
N CYS A 325 18.93 2.06 -6.90
CA CYS A 325 19.37 3.43 -6.61
C CYS A 325 20.13 3.51 -5.28
N ILE A 326 19.56 2.98 -4.20
CA ILE A 326 20.15 2.98 -2.85
C ILE A 326 21.46 2.21 -2.84
N SER A 327 21.46 0.97 -3.34
CA SER A 327 22.65 0.11 -3.32
C SER A 327 23.80 0.71 -4.12
N THR A 328 23.53 1.28 -5.30
CA THR A 328 24.53 1.95 -6.13
C THR A 328 25.12 3.19 -5.44
N ILE A 329 24.28 4.00 -4.80
CA ILE A 329 24.74 5.17 -4.02
C ILE A 329 25.57 4.72 -2.80
N VAL A 330 25.16 3.67 -2.09
CA VAL A 330 25.91 3.14 -0.93
C VAL A 330 27.28 2.58 -1.36
N VAL A 331 27.38 1.91 -2.52
CA VAL A 331 28.65 1.45 -3.09
C VAL A 331 29.66 2.59 -3.23
N SER A 332 29.20 3.79 -3.58
CA SER A 332 30.07 4.96 -3.73
C SER A 332 30.68 5.46 -2.41
N GLN A 333 30.12 5.08 -1.26
CA GLN A 333 30.55 5.56 0.07
C GLN A 333 31.34 4.55 0.89
N ILE A 334 31.34 3.28 0.49
CA ILE A 334 32.04 2.24 1.24
C ILE A 334 33.51 2.16 0.83
N ASN A 335 34.36 1.81 1.80
CA ASN A 335 35.79 1.62 1.56
C ASN A 335 36.03 0.60 0.44
N ALA A 336 37.02 0.87 -0.42
CA ALA A 336 37.36 0.02 -1.58
C ALA A 336 37.48 -1.48 -1.25
N ARG A 337 38.05 -1.81 -0.08
CA ARG A 337 38.18 -3.19 0.42
C ARG A 337 36.85 -3.94 0.64
N HIS A 338 35.74 -3.23 0.80
CA HIS A 338 34.42 -3.80 1.04
C HIS A 338 33.49 -3.70 -0.18
N ILE A 339 33.88 -2.96 -1.24
CA ILE A 339 33.05 -2.77 -2.44
C ILE A 339 32.65 -4.11 -3.05
N ALA A 340 33.60 -5.02 -3.28
CA ALA A 340 33.31 -6.32 -3.87
C ALA A 340 32.32 -7.13 -3.02
N LYS A 341 32.54 -7.17 -1.70
CA LYS A 341 31.66 -7.91 -0.77
C LYS A 341 30.25 -7.35 -0.75
N PHE A 342 30.12 -6.02 -0.67
CA PHE A 342 28.82 -5.36 -0.71
C PHE A 342 28.14 -5.52 -2.06
N SER A 343 28.87 -5.43 -3.17
CA SER A 343 28.32 -5.58 -4.51
C SER A 343 27.78 -7.01 -4.74
N ILE A 344 28.50 -8.03 -4.26
CA ILE A 344 28.01 -9.42 -4.26
C ILE A 344 26.74 -9.54 -3.41
N PHE A 345 26.75 -8.99 -2.20
CA PHE A 345 25.57 -8.99 -1.33
C PHE A 345 24.37 -8.29 -1.97
N ALA A 346 24.59 -7.10 -2.55
CA ALA A 346 23.54 -6.32 -3.19
C ALA A 346 22.97 -7.06 -4.41
N PHE A 347 23.83 -7.69 -5.22
CA PHE A 347 23.41 -8.52 -6.34
C PHE A 347 22.57 -9.72 -5.88
N LEU A 348 22.99 -10.43 -4.83
CA LEU A 348 22.22 -11.55 -4.29
C LEU A 348 20.83 -11.10 -3.80
N VAL A 349 20.76 -9.98 -3.09
CA VAL A 349 19.47 -9.41 -2.66
C VAL A 349 18.62 -8.99 -3.86
N THR A 350 19.20 -8.40 -4.90
CA THR A 350 18.49 -8.08 -6.15
C THR A 350 17.87 -9.32 -6.78
N VAL A 351 18.63 -10.41 -6.89
CA VAL A 351 18.14 -11.69 -7.46
C VAL A 351 17.02 -12.26 -6.59
N LEU A 352 17.18 -12.26 -5.26
CA LEU A 352 16.15 -12.74 -4.34
C LEU A 352 14.88 -11.88 -4.40
N LEU A 353 15.03 -10.55 -4.47
CA LEU A 353 13.93 -9.60 -4.59
C LEU A 353 13.19 -9.80 -5.91
N ALA A 354 13.92 -9.97 -7.02
CA ALA A 354 13.34 -10.22 -8.33
C ALA A 354 12.60 -11.55 -8.37
N PHE A 355 13.23 -12.62 -7.87
CA PHE A 355 12.62 -13.93 -7.78
C PHE A 355 11.33 -13.89 -6.97
N TYR A 356 11.35 -13.30 -5.77
CA TYR A 356 10.17 -13.23 -4.91
C TYR A 356 9.06 -12.35 -5.51
N GLN A 357 9.37 -11.17 -6.03
CA GLN A 357 8.37 -10.29 -6.66
C GLN A 357 7.71 -10.97 -7.87
N PHE A 358 8.49 -11.68 -8.67
CA PHE A 358 7.97 -12.44 -9.79
C PHE A 358 7.07 -13.56 -9.28
N MET A 359 7.63 -14.45 -8.44
CA MET A 359 6.93 -15.61 -7.89
C MET A 359 5.67 -15.29 -7.09
N SER A 360 5.60 -14.13 -6.46
CA SER A 360 4.42 -13.71 -5.70
C SER A 360 3.32 -13.07 -6.55
N GLY A 361 3.55 -12.89 -7.86
CA GLY A 361 2.64 -12.16 -8.74
C GLY A 361 2.69 -10.64 -8.54
N GLY A 362 3.72 -10.13 -7.86
CA GLY A 362 3.84 -8.72 -7.48
C GLY A 362 4.42 -7.82 -8.58
N ALA A 363 5.17 -8.35 -9.55
CA ALA A 363 5.66 -7.61 -10.72
C ALA A 363 6.18 -8.55 -11.81
N PHE A 364 6.17 -8.07 -13.06
CA PHE A 364 6.86 -8.71 -14.19
C PHE A 364 8.37 -8.51 -14.11
N LEU A 365 9.14 -9.45 -14.66
CA LEU A 365 10.60 -9.36 -14.80
C LEU A 365 11.00 -8.17 -15.67
N SER A 366 10.27 -7.92 -16.76
CA SER A 366 10.50 -6.76 -17.63
C SER A 366 10.30 -5.43 -16.87
N ASP A 367 9.25 -5.34 -16.06
CA ASP A 367 8.97 -4.16 -15.24
C ASP A 367 10.06 -3.90 -14.20
N MET A 368 10.57 -4.96 -13.56
CA MET A 368 11.70 -4.89 -12.65
C MET A 368 12.99 -4.49 -13.33
N PHE A 369 13.25 -5.01 -14.53
CA PHE A 369 14.42 -4.63 -15.32
C PHE A 369 14.39 -3.13 -15.69
N VAL A 370 13.25 -2.62 -16.15
CA VAL A 370 13.10 -1.18 -16.45
C VAL A 370 13.24 -0.35 -15.17
N GLY A 371 12.65 -0.78 -14.05
CA GLY A 371 12.85 -0.16 -12.75
C GLY A 371 14.33 -0.08 -12.36
N ALA A 372 15.07 -1.19 -12.50
CA ALA A 372 16.51 -1.25 -12.24
C ALA A 372 17.31 -0.26 -13.10
N ILE A 373 17.02 -0.16 -14.40
CA ILE A 373 17.67 0.81 -15.31
C ILE A 373 17.42 2.24 -14.85
N ILE A 374 16.17 2.59 -14.51
CA ILE A 374 15.82 3.93 -14.02
C ILE A 374 16.59 4.22 -12.72
N GLY A 375 16.56 3.30 -11.75
CA GLY A 375 17.26 3.45 -10.48
C GLY A 375 18.77 3.62 -10.64
N ALA A 376 19.40 2.82 -11.51
CA ALA A 376 20.83 2.92 -11.83
C ALA A 376 21.16 4.25 -12.52
N SER A 377 20.31 4.72 -13.43
CA SER A 377 20.49 5.98 -14.16
C SER A 377 20.42 7.18 -13.21
N VAL A 378 19.46 7.17 -12.28
CA VAL A 378 19.36 8.20 -11.25
C VAL A 378 20.59 8.17 -10.35
N ALA A 379 20.96 7.02 -9.80
CA ALA A 379 22.15 6.88 -8.96
C ALA A 379 23.43 7.34 -9.67
N TRP A 380 23.61 6.96 -10.94
CA TRP A 380 24.73 7.39 -11.77
C TRP A 380 24.81 8.91 -11.87
N HIS A 381 23.68 9.58 -12.09
CA HIS A 381 23.63 11.04 -12.14
C HIS A 381 24.07 11.68 -10.82
N PHE A 382 23.62 11.15 -9.67
CA PHE A 382 24.03 11.63 -8.35
C PHE A 382 25.51 11.40 -8.05
N ILE A 383 26.03 10.21 -8.40
CA ILE A 383 27.43 9.86 -8.19
C ILE A 383 28.33 10.73 -9.06
N ARG A 384 27.98 10.91 -10.34
CA ARG A 384 28.72 11.79 -11.26
C ARG A 384 28.72 13.22 -10.75
N HIS A 385 27.58 13.73 -10.29
CA HIS A 385 27.49 15.07 -9.73
C HIS A 385 28.42 15.25 -8.52
N HIS A 386 28.45 14.26 -7.61
CA HIS A 386 29.34 14.25 -6.46
C HIS A 386 30.83 14.30 -6.85
N PHE A 387 31.24 13.63 -7.92
CA PHE A 387 32.63 13.62 -8.39
C PHE A 387 33.01 14.81 -9.29
N SER A 388 32.04 15.49 -9.91
CA SER A 388 32.30 16.52 -10.93
C SER A 388 32.65 17.91 -10.37
N LEU A 389 32.38 18.20 -9.09
CA LEU A 389 32.56 19.53 -8.52
C LEU A 389 33.48 19.47 -7.29
N THR A 390 34.77 19.68 -7.52
CA THR A 390 35.83 19.74 -6.50
C THR A 390 35.81 21.01 -5.63
N VAL A 391 34.76 21.84 -5.68
CA VAL A 391 34.68 23.07 -4.89
C VAL A 391 33.23 23.33 -4.42
N SER A 392 32.98 23.13 -3.11
CA SER A 392 31.91 23.73 -2.27
C SER A 392 30.52 23.07 -2.10
N GLU A 393 30.28 21.84 -2.55
CA GLU A 393 28.91 21.24 -2.56
C GLU A 393 28.59 20.14 -1.52
N ASP A 394 29.41 19.93 -0.48
CA ASP A 394 29.14 18.93 0.58
C ASP A 394 27.77 19.12 1.31
N TYR A 395 27.06 20.20 1.00
CA TYR A 395 25.84 20.64 1.66
C TYR A 395 24.62 20.79 0.75
N THR A 396 24.70 20.62 -0.58
CA THR A 396 23.61 20.96 -1.51
C THR A 396 22.27 20.29 -1.12
N PHE A 397 22.27 18.98 -0.86
CA PHE A 397 21.06 18.24 -0.47
C PHE A 397 20.61 18.46 0.97
N THR A 398 21.43 19.14 1.79
CA THR A 398 21.02 19.60 3.12
C THR A 398 20.41 21.00 3.12
N GLN A 399 20.46 21.71 1.98
CA GLN A 399 19.88 23.04 1.87
C GLN A 399 18.36 22.99 1.88
N THR A 400 17.74 23.83 2.70
CA THR A 400 16.29 23.97 2.78
C THR A 400 15.66 24.31 1.44
N LYS A 401 16.32 25.11 0.60
CA LYS A 401 15.81 25.50 -0.72
C LYS A 401 15.52 24.30 -1.63
N VAL A 402 16.41 23.30 -1.63
CA VAL A 402 16.25 22.07 -2.44
C VAL A 402 14.99 21.31 -2.01
N TRP A 403 14.78 21.17 -0.70
CA TRP A 403 13.60 20.48 -0.17
C TRP A 403 12.32 21.28 -0.33
N VAL A 404 12.36 22.62 -0.32
CA VAL A 404 11.20 23.46 -0.66
C VAL A 404 10.74 23.19 -2.10
N VAL A 405 11.69 23.16 -3.05
CA VAL A 405 11.38 22.88 -4.46
C VAL A 405 10.80 21.47 -4.62
N LEU A 406 11.46 20.45 -4.06
CA LEU A 406 10.97 19.08 -4.18
C LEU A 406 9.61 18.87 -3.50
N THR A 407 9.38 19.51 -2.34
CA THR A 407 8.07 19.50 -1.68
C THR A 407 7.00 20.19 -2.53
N GLY A 408 7.33 21.30 -3.20
CA GLY A 408 6.43 21.97 -4.14
C GLY A 408 6.06 21.08 -5.33
N ILE A 409 7.04 20.36 -5.90
CA ILE A 409 6.80 19.38 -6.98
C ILE A 409 5.92 18.24 -6.48
N ALA A 410 6.22 17.67 -5.31
CA ALA A 410 5.43 16.61 -4.71
C ALA A 410 3.99 17.06 -4.44
N ALA A 411 3.80 18.29 -3.94
CA ALA A 411 2.48 18.87 -3.68
C ALA A 411 1.68 19.07 -4.97
N LEU A 412 2.32 19.54 -6.05
CA LEU A 412 1.69 19.67 -7.35
C LEU A 412 1.25 18.29 -7.89
N ILE A 413 2.13 17.28 -7.79
CA ILE A 413 1.82 15.91 -8.20
C ILE A 413 0.65 15.35 -7.38
N THR A 414 0.65 15.50 -6.05
CA THR A 414 -0.46 15.05 -5.19
C THR A 414 -1.76 15.80 -5.49
N TYR A 415 -1.68 17.06 -5.91
CA TYR A 415 -2.87 17.82 -6.31
C TYR A 415 -3.46 17.31 -7.62
N ILE A 416 -2.61 17.00 -8.61
CA ILE A 416 -3.03 16.44 -9.91
C ILE A 416 -3.56 15.02 -9.74
N TRP A 417 -2.86 14.19 -8.96
CA TRP A 417 -3.21 12.81 -8.68
C TRP A 417 -3.39 12.62 -7.18
N GLN A 418 -4.65 12.60 -6.74
CA GLN A 418 -5.05 12.55 -5.33
C GLN A 418 -4.90 11.14 -4.71
N TYR A 419 -3.81 10.45 -5.03
CA TYR A 419 -3.59 9.08 -4.61
C TYR A 419 -2.82 9.02 -3.28
N PRO A 420 -3.16 8.06 -2.38
CA PRO A 420 -2.48 7.91 -1.09
C PRO A 420 -0.95 7.74 -1.19
N CYS A 421 -0.48 7.12 -2.28
CA CYS A 421 0.96 6.93 -2.53
C CYS A 421 1.68 8.28 -2.72
N PHE A 422 1.14 9.20 -3.53
CA PHE A 422 1.72 10.54 -3.71
C PHE A 422 1.69 11.35 -2.43
N LEU A 423 0.61 11.25 -1.65
CA LEU A 423 0.51 11.92 -0.35
C LEU A 423 1.59 11.42 0.63
N SER A 424 1.90 10.12 0.62
CA SER A 424 2.98 9.54 1.43
C SER A 424 4.35 10.11 1.05
N TRP A 425 4.62 10.30 -0.24
CA TRP A 425 5.87 10.92 -0.71
C TRP A 425 5.94 12.42 -0.44
N LEU A 426 4.81 13.14 -0.52
CA LEU A 426 4.73 14.52 -0.05
C LEU A 426 5.05 14.61 1.44
N ALA A 427 4.51 13.70 2.26
CA ALA A 427 4.79 13.65 3.69
C ALA A 427 6.27 13.38 4.01
N LEU A 428 6.93 12.52 3.20
CA LEU A 428 8.37 12.32 3.27
C LEU A 428 9.14 13.59 2.92
N CYS A 429 8.77 14.28 1.85
CA CYS A 429 9.41 15.53 1.44
C CYS A 429 9.25 16.62 2.52
N LEU A 430 8.07 16.73 3.14
CA LEU A 430 7.81 17.60 4.28
C LEU A 430 8.66 17.23 5.49
N GLY A 431 8.78 15.94 5.82
CA GLY A 431 9.65 15.47 6.89
C GLY A 431 11.12 15.85 6.67
N MET A 432 11.61 15.67 5.44
CA MET A 432 12.98 16.05 5.07
C MET A 432 13.17 17.58 5.01
N LEU A 433 12.15 18.33 4.62
CA LEU A 433 12.14 19.79 4.72
C LEU A 433 12.30 20.23 6.18
N LEU A 434 11.49 19.69 7.09
CA LEU A 434 11.60 19.96 8.53
C LEU A 434 12.98 19.56 9.08
N PHE A 435 13.52 18.42 8.66
CA PHE A 435 14.87 17.97 9.01
C PHE A 435 15.93 18.98 8.55
N SER A 436 15.83 19.50 7.32
CA SER A 436 16.76 20.49 6.77
C SER A 436 16.70 21.84 7.51
N VAL A 437 15.49 22.26 7.90
CA VAL A 437 15.26 23.48 8.68
C VAL A 437 15.86 23.33 10.07
N ALA A 438 15.55 22.25 10.78
CA ALA A 438 16.12 21.96 12.09
C ALA A 438 17.66 21.92 12.06
N SER A 439 18.21 21.31 11.01
CA SER A 439 19.64 21.25 10.75
C SER A 439 20.29 22.61 10.49
N SER A 440 19.53 23.60 10.00
CA SER A 440 20.03 24.95 9.76
C SER A 440 20.02 25.82 11.02
N TYR A 441 19.01 25.66 11.88
CA TYR A 441 18.88 26.42 13.13
C TYR A 441 19.87 26.00 14.21
N CYS A 442 20.23 24.72 14.30
CA CYS A 442 21.20 24.23 15.27
C CYS A 442 22.05 23.16 14.60
N PRO A 443 23.16 23.51 13.90
CA PRO A 443 23.87 22.58 13.03
C PRO A 443 24.35 21.35 13.81
N PRO A 444 23.67 20.21 13.71
CA PRO A 444 24.01 19.07 14.54
C PRO A 444 25.38 18.54 14.09
N ARG A 445 26.04 17.73 14.93
CA ARG A 445 27.25 17.03 14.50
C ARG A 445 26.97 16.32 13.17
N SER A 446 27.97 16.25 12.29
CA SER A 446 27.81 15.57 11.00
C SER A 446 27.30 14.13 11.18
N ARG A 447 27.72 13.46 12.26
CA ARG A 447 27.31 12.10 12.65
C ARG A 447 26.73 12.08 14.06
N MET A 448 25.77 11.17 14.27
CA MET A 448 25.22 10.90 15.60
C MET A 448 26.25 10.20 16.49
N CYS A 449 26.16 10.40 17.80
CA CYS A 449 26.83 9.52 18.77
C CYS A 449 25.97 8.31 19.13
N LEU A 450 26.54 7.30 19.79
CA LEU A 450 25.82 6.08 20.17
C LEU A 450 24.58 6.38 21.04
N LYS A 451 24.68 7.36 21.96
CA LYS A 451 23.56 7.74 22.82
C LYS A 451 22.39 8.30 21.99
N GLU A 452 22.69 9.23 21.08
CA GLU A 452 21.70 9.80 20.15
C GLU A 452 21.06 8.74 19.26
N LEU A 453 21.86 7.80 18.74
CA LEU A 453 21.37 6.68 17.94
C LEU A 453 20.37 5.83 18.73
N LEU A 454 20.76 5.34 19.92
CA LEU A 454 19.91 4.46 20.74
C LEU A 454 18.64 5.17 21.20
N THR A 455 18.73 6.44 21.59
CA THR A 455 17.55 7.24 21.94
C THR A 455 16.61 7.41 20.75
N SER A 456 17.15 7.68 19.56
CA SER A 456 16.33 7.83 18.35
C SER A 456 15.64 6.52 17.97
N LEU A 457 16.36 5.39 17.99
CA LEU A 457 15.79 4.07 17.69
C LEU A 457 14.70 3.67 18.70
N LEU A 458 14.90 3.98 19.99
CA LEU A 458 13.89 3.73 21.02
C LEU A 458 12.62 4.55 20.79
N LEU A 459 12.76 5.85 20.49
CA LEU A 459 11.61 6.72 20.21
C LEU A 459 10.88 6.30 18.92
N ILE A 460 11.63 5.87 17.90
CA ILE A 460 11.06 5.29 16.67
C ILE A 460 10.25 4.04 17.00
N LEU A 461 10.81 3.11 17.78
CA LEU A 461 10.10 1.89 18.18
C LEU A 461 8.81 2.18 18.94
N VAL A 462 8.84 3.11 19.90
CA VAL A 462 7.64 3.54 20.66
C VAL A 462 6.58 4.14 19.73
N THR A 463 7.01 4.96 18.78
CA THR A 463 6.09 5.59 17.82
C THR A 463 5.47 4.55 16.89
N LEU A 464 6.25 3.58 16.39
CA LEU A 464 5.74 2.49 15.56
C LEU A 464 4.73 1.63 16.33
N PHE A 465 5.00 1.33 17.60
CA PHE A 465 4.04 0.62 18.45
C PHE A 465 2.71 1.38 18.58
N GLY A 466 2.78 2.69 18.85
CA GLY A 466 1.60 3.56 18.89
C GLY A 466 0.85 3.62 17.56
N TYR A 467 1.58 3.73 16.45
CA TYR A 467 1.02 3.73 15.09
C TYR A 467 0.22 2.46 14.81
N PHE A 468 0.80 1.28 15.02
CA PHE A 468 0.15 0.00 14.73
C PHE A 468 -1.07 -0.28 15.62
N TYR A 469 -1.02 0.15 16.89
CA TYR A 469 -2.16 0.08 17.79
C TYR A 469 -3.31 0.97 17.30
N LEU A 470 -3.02 2.22 16.93
CA LEU A 470 -4.01 3.16 16.42
C LEU A 470 -4.62 2.70 15.08
N GLU A 471 -3.80 2.14 14.18
CA GLU A 471 -4.24 1.63 12.87
C GLU A 471 -5.36 0.59 13.01
N GLN A 472 -5.21 -0.34 13.96
CA GLN A 472 -6.25 -1.35 14.20
C GLN A 472 -7.57 -0.73 14.70
N THR A 473 -7.48 0.29 15.56
CA THR A 473 -8.68 0.93 16.13
C THR A 473 -9.40 1.86 15.17
N ILE A 474 -8.69 2.47 14.22
CA ILE A 474 -9.23 3.51 13.30
C ILE A 474 -9.58 2.92 11.92
N SER A 475 -9.27 1.65 11.65
CA SER A 475 -9.50 0.97 10.36
C SER A 475 -10.93 1.05 9.80
N TYR A 476 -11.95 1.40 10.60
CA TYR A 476 -13.31 1.68 10.11
C TYR A 476 -13.43 3.00 9.32
N SER A 477 -12.50 3.95 9.51
CA SER A 477 -12.50 5.29 8.92
C SER A 477 -11.41 5.43 7.88
N GLY A 478 -11.79 5.71 6.62
CA GLY A 478 -10.83 5.94 5.54
C GLY A 478 -9.96 7.17 5.84
N LEU A 479 -10.60 8.31 6.11
CA LEU A 479 -9.90 9.56 6.43
C LEU A 479 -8.97 9.42 7.66
N GLY A 480 -9.43 8.75 8.71
CA GLY A 480 -8.63 8.52 9.92
C GLY A 480 -7.37 7.72 9.62
N THR A 481 -7.51 6.64 8.85
CA THR A 481 -6.37 5.81 8.42
C THR A 481 -5.43 6.58 7.48
N LEU A 482 -5.95 7.40 6.57
CA LEU A 482 -5.15 8.26 5.69
C LEU A 482 -4.29 9.24 6.49
N ILE A 483 -4.89 9.94 7.45
CA ILE A 483 -4.19 10.90 8.30
C ILE A 483 -3.09 10.19 9.10
N LEU A 484 -3.40 9.04 9.71
CA LEU A 484 -2.45 8.26 10.49
C LEU A 484 -1.24 7.80 9.63
N LYS A 485 -1.50 7.19 8.46
CA LYS A 485 -0.47 6.74 7.52
C LYS A 485 0.38 7.89 6.97
N THR A 486 -0.22 9.06 6.77
CA THR A 486 0.49 10.24 6.26
C THR A 486 1.35 10.90 7.34
N LEU A 487 0.87 11.01 8.58
CA LEU A 487 1.57 11.72 9.66
C LEU A 487 2.75 10.94 10.26
N VAL A 488 2.72 9.61 10.24
CA VAL A 488 3.81 8.79 10.81
C VAL A 488 5.13 9.05 10.08
N ILE A 489 5.10 9.28 8.76
CA ILE A 489 6.29 9.50 7.93
C ILE A 489 7.12 10.71 8.39
N PRO A 490 6.59 11.96 8.40
CA PRO A 490 7.35 13.12 8.82
C PRO A 490 7.72 13.06 10.30
N LEU A 491 6.89 12.44 11.15
CA LEU A 491 7.21 12.21 12.55
C LEU A 491 8.48 11.34 12.69
N MET A 492 8.58 10.25 11.93
CA MET A 492 9.75 9.36 11.97
C MET A 492 11.03 10.04 11.49
N ILE A 493 10.93 10.90 10.48
CA ILE A 493 12.07 11.68 9.98
C ILE A 493 12.49 12.76 10.99
N ALA A 494 11.53 13.34 11.73
CA ALA A 494 11.81 14.40 12.70
C ALA A 494 12.52 13.91 13.97
N ILE A 495 12.25 12.68 14.43
CA ILE A 495 12.85 12.13 15.67
C ILE A 495 14.38 12.26 15.71
N PRO A 496 15.16 11.75 14.74
CA PRO A 496 16.62 11.88 14.79
C PRO A 496 17.09 13.34 14.80
N ALA A 497 16.43 14.23 14.05
CA ALA A 497 16.75 15.67 14.08
C ALA A 497 16.54 16.28 15.47
N VAL A 498 15.39 16.03 16.10
CA VAL A 498 15.07 16.56 17.43
C VAL A 498 16.04 16.04 18.48
N VAL A 499 16.34 14.73 18.46
CA VAL A 499 17.31 14.12 19.39
C VAL A 499 18.68 14.79 19.28
N MET A 500 19.20 14.99 18.08
CA MET A 500 20.49 15.65 17.87
C MET A 500 20.50 17.10 18.38
N VAL A 501 19.40 17.85 18.20
CA VAL A 501 19.28 19.23 18.69
C VAL A 501 19.25 19.28 20.22
N ILE A 502 18.48 18.40 20.87
CA ILE A 502 18.34 18.36 22.34
C ILE A 502 19.68 18.02 22.99
N PHE A 503 20.33 16.93 22.57
CA PHE A 503 21.60 16.50 23.18
C PHE A 503 22.71 17.54 23.05
N ARG A 504 22.70 18.33 21.97
CA ARG A 504 23.67 19.41 21.80
C ARG A 504 23.43 20.59 22.74
N ARG A 505 22.16 20.98 22.97
CA ARG A 505 21.83 22.06 23.92
C ARG A 505 22.23 21.71 25.35
N THR A 506 22.16 20.44 25.72
CA THR A 506 22.56 19.94 27.04
C THR A 506 24.08 19.91 27.23
N ILE A 507 24.88 19.88 26.15
CA ILE A 507 26.35 19.93 26.23
C ILE A 507 26.88 21.37 26.26
N LEU A 508 26.12 22.33 25.72
CA LEU A 508 26.48 23.75 25.68
C LEU A 508 26.06 24.53 26.94
N LYS A 509 25.25 23.92 27.81
CA LYS A 509 24.94 24.39 29.16
C LYS A 509 25.75 23.58 30.15
#